data_AF-A0AA43IR94-F1
#
_entry.id   AF-A0AA43IR94-F1
#
_cell.length_a   1.000
_cell.length_b   1.000
_cell.length_c   1.000
_cell.angle_alpha   90.00
_cell.angle_beta   90.00
_cell.angle_gamma   90.00
#
_symmetry.space_group_name_H-M   'P 1'
#
loop_
_entity.id
_entity.type
_entity.pdbx_description
1 polymer ?
#
loop_
_entity_poly.entity_id
_entity_poly.type
_entity_poly.pdbx_seq_one_letter_code
_entity_poly.pdbx_strand_id
1 'polypeptide(L)'
;MQLKHFKRPSPALVVATVALFVALGGTAGAVVNAAVPLAKRALLADKAKVATMAENAKKLDGQSAAQITSQASQAPGPASTAAGLVSIKTGTWSGGPSSGSDFTVTCDTGLKAVGGGWEDPQGYAHAWDNRPTSDGAGWRTYVTVSQNAPGTQSGLLYVVCIR
;
A
#
# COMPACT_ATOMS: atom_id res chain seq x y z
N MET A 1 74.07 -4.89 62.19
CA MET A 1 72.72 -5.18 61.63
C MET A 1 71.72 -5.07 62.80
N GLN A 2 71.02 -3.95 62.93
CA GLN A 2 70.09 -3.67 64.04
C GLN A 2 68.68 -4.16 63.65
N LEU A 3 68.15 -5.15 64.37
CA LEU A 3 66.78 -5.65 64.18
C LEU A 3 65.79 -4.76 64.94
N LYS A 4 64.93 -4.04 64.21
CA LYS A 4 63.82 -3.26 64.78
C LYS A 4 62.77 -4.18 65.42
N HIS A 5 62.50 -3.97 66.70
CA HIS A 5 61.38 -4.59 67.43
C HIS A 5 60.03 -4.08 66.89
N PHE A 6 59.23 -4.97 66.29
CA PHE A 6 57.83 -4.67 65.96
C PHE A 6 56.96 -4.73 67.22
N LYS A 7 56.31 -3.60 67.56
CA LYS A 7 55.31 -3.55 68.64
C LYS A 7 54.09 -4.37 68.22
N ARG A 8 53.67 -5.31 69.07
CA ARG A 8 52.49 -6.17 68.82
C ARG A 8 51.23 -5.30 68.63
N PRO A 9 50.40 -5.57 67.61
CA PRO A 9 49.15 -4.84 67.41
C PRO A 9 48.24 -5.01 68.63
N SER A 10 47.66 -3.91 69.10
CA SER A 10 46.78 -3.96 70.27
C SER A 10 45.48 -4.70 69.91
N PRO A 11 44.86 -5.43 70.85
CA PRO A 11 43.58 -6.11 70.63
C PRO A 11 42.48 -5.19 70.10
N ALA A 12 42.51 -3.91 70.49
CA ALA A 12 41.57 -2.89 70.01
C ALA A 12 41.68 -2.63 68.51
N LEU A 13 42.89 -2.70 67.94
CA LEU A 13 43.11 -2.49 66.51
C LEU A 13 42.48 -3.64 65.68
N VAL A 14 42.57 -4.88 66.18
CA VAL A 14 42.00 -6.05 65.49
C VAL A 14 40.48 -5.94 65.44
N VAL A 15 39.84 -5.58 66.56
CA VAL A 15 38.38 -5.44 66.62
C VAL A 15 37.89 -4.31 65.72
N ALA A 16 38.58 -3.16 65.71
CA ALA A 16 38.24 -2.04 64.83
C ALA A 16 38.34 -2.42 63.34
N THR A 17 39.35 -3.23 62.99
CA THR A 17 39.54 -3.67 61.59
C THR A 17 38.43 -4.62 61.15
N VAL A 18 38.05 -5.58 61.99
CA VAL A 18 36.95 -6.52 61.68
C VAL A 18 35.61 -5.79 61.56
N ALA A 19 35.32 -4.86 62.48
CA ALA A 19 34.10 -4.06 62.43
C ALA A 19 34.02 -3.21 61.14
N LEU A 20 35.15 -2.66 60.69
CA LEU A 20 35.24 -1.91 59.44
C LEU A 20 34.95 -2.80 58.22
N PHE A 21 35.46 -4.04 58.20
CA PHE A 21 35.17 -5.00 57.12
C PHE A 21 33.71 -5.43 57.09
N VAL A 22 33.07 -5.62 58.26
CA VAL A 22 31.64 -5.96 58.33
C VAL A 22 30.76 -4.78 57.88
N ALA A 23 31.12 -3.55 58.26
CA ALA A 23 30.42 -2.33 57.83
C ALA A 23 30.54 -2.07 56.32
N LEU A 24 31.71 -2.34 55.71
CA LEU A 24 31.92 -2.22 54.26
C LEU A 24 31.33 -3.40 53.46
N GLY A 25 31.31 -4.61 54.04
CA GLY A 25 30.76 -5.80 53.39
C GLY A 25 29.23 -5.79 53.26
N GLY A 26 28.53 -5.16 54.21
CA GLY A 26 27.06 -5.10 54.24
C GLY A 26 26.41 -4.31 53.08
N THR A 27 27.09 -3.30 52.54
CA THR A 27 26.56 -2.46 51.45
C THR A 27 26.89 -2.97 50.05
N ALA A 28 27.94 -3.78 49.89
CA ALA A 28 28.32 -4.33 48.58
C ALA A 28 27.38 -5.46 48.11
N GLY A 29 26.89 -6.32 49.01
CA GLY A 29 26.02 -7.44 48.64
C GLY A 29 24.63 -7.03 48.13
N ALA A 30 24.08 -5.92 48.65
CA ALA A 30 22.73 -5.46 48.32
C ALA A 30 22.66 -4.79 46.93
N VAL A 31 23.70 -4.03 46.55
CA VAL A 31 23.74 -3.30 45.26
C VAL A 31 24.02 -4.24 44.09
N VAL A 32 24.89 -5.25 44.30
CA VAL A 32 25.24 -6.23 43.26
C VAL A 32 24.02 -7.11 42.91
N ASN A 33 23.22 -7.52 43.89
CA ASN A 33 22.03 -8.33 43.62
C ASN A 33 20.87 -7.56 42.96
N ALA A 34 20.79 -6.24 43.10
CA ALA A 34 19.75 -5.43 42.45
C ALA A 34 20.15 -4.96 41.03
N ALA A 35 21.44 -4.71 40.78
CA ALA A 35 21.94 -4.24 39.49
C ALA A 35 22.15 -5.37 38.46
N VAL A 36 22.59 -6.56 38.90
CA VAL A 36 22.85 -7.71 38.02
C VAL A 36 21.61 -8.22 37.26
N PRO A 37 20.40 -8.28 37.86
CA PRO A 37 19.18 -8.68 37.15
C PRO A 37 18.77 -7.70 36.05
N LEU A 38 18.94 -6.38 36.26
CA LEU A 38 18.59 -5.35 35.26
C LEU A 38 19.53 -5.40 34.06
N ALA A 39 20.85 -5.50 34.30
CA ALA A 39 21.85 -5.59 33.23
C ALA A 39 21.65 -6.84 32.38
N LYS A 40 21.28 -7.99 32.98
CA LYS A 40 20.93 -9.21 32.24
C LYS A 40 19.68 -9.02 31.38
N ARG A 41 18.65 -8.32 31.86
CA ARG A 41 17.44 -8.03 31.07
C ARG A 41 17.74 -7.11 29.89
N ALA A 42 18.59 -6.09 30.07
CA ALA A 42 19.02 -5.21 28.98
C ALA A 42 19.77 -5.98 27.89
N LEU A 43 20.71 -6.85 28.26
CA LEU A 43 21.44 -7.70 27.32
C LEU A 43 20.53 -8.67 26.54
N LEU A 44 19.52 -9.23 27.19
CA LEU A 44 18.54 -10.10 26.53
C LEU A 44 17.64 -9.32 25.57
N ALA A 45 17.24 -8.10 25.94
CA ALA A 45 16.45 -7.22 25.07
C ALA A 45 17.25 -6.79 23.82
N ASP A 46 18.54 -6.46 23.98
CA ASP A 46 19.41 -6.12 22.84
C ASP A 46 19.63 -7.33 21.93
N LYS A 47 19.88 -8.52 22.49
CA LYS A 47 19.96 -9.76 21.69
C LYS A 47 18.65 -10.06 20.96
N ALA A 48 17.50 -9.83 21.60
CA ALA A 48 16.20 -10.01 20.97
C ALA A 48 15.98 -9.01 19.82
N LYS A 49 16.37 -7.75 19.99
CA LYS A 49 16.31 -6.74 18.91
C LYS A 49 17.23 -7.10 17.74
N VAL A 50 18.44 -7.57 18.02
CA VAL A 50 19.38 -8.02 16.97
C VAL A 50 18.82 -9.24 16.24
N ALA A 51 18.19 -10.19 16.96
CA ALA A 51 17.55 -11.34 16.35
C ALA A 51 16.38 -10.95 15.44
N THR A 52 15.50 -10.03 15.86
CA THR A 52 14.39 -9.56 15.02
C THR A 52 14.87 -8.77 13.81
N MET A 53 15.92 -7.95 13.95
CA MET A 53 16.56 -7.30 12.82
C MET A 53 17.18 -8.30 11.84
N ALA A 54 17.82 -9.35 12.34
CA ALA A 54 18.39 -10.42 11.51
C ALA A 54 17.30 -11.21 10.77
N GLU A 55 16.17 -11.51 11.42
CA GLU A 55 15.03 -12.15 10.74
C GLU A 55 14.42 -11.25 9.66
N ASN A 56 14.27 -9.95 9.93
CA ASN A 56 13.76 -9.00 8.94
C ASN A 56 14.74 -8.82 7.77
N ALA A 57 16.04 -8.79 8.02
CA ALA A 57 17.06 -8.76 6.97
C ALA A 57 17.02 -10.03 6.12
N LYS A 58 16.75 -11.19 6.71
CA LYS A 58 16.58 -12.47 6.01
C LYS A 58 15.35 -12.48 5.11
N LYS A 59 14.24 -11.85 5.53
CA LYS A 59 13.03 -11.69 4.69
C LYS A 59 13.24 -10.79 3.47
N LEU A 60 14.27 -9.95 3.50
CA LEU A 60 14.62 -9.04 2.42
C LEU A 60 15.75 -9.58 1.53
N ASP A 61 16.19 -10.82 1.74
CA ASP A 61 17.32 -11.45 1.03
C ASP A 61 18.58 -10.56 0.95
N GLY A 62 18.82 -9.76 1.99
CA GLY A 62 19.95 -8.82 2.04
C GLY A 62 19.81 -7.58 1.14
N GLN A 63 18.64 -7.34 0.56
CA GLN A 63 18.36 -6.11 -0.18
C GLN A 63 18.28 -4.91 0.76
N SER A 64 19.01 -3.85 0.41
CA SER A 64 18.87 -2.53 1.03
C SER A 64 17.53 -1.88 0.66
N ALA A 65 17.07 -0.94 1.49
CA ALA A 65 15.89 -0.14 1.20
C ALA A 65 15.98 0.57 -0.16
N ALA A 66 17.18 1.01 -0.57
CA ALA A 66 17.41 1.61 -1.89
C ALA A 66 17.19 0.58 -3.02
N GLN A 67 17.67 -0.66 -2.85
CA GLN A 67 17.47 -1.73 -3.83
C GLN A 67 15.99 -2.11 -3.96
N ILE A 68 15.26 -2.24 -2.86
CA ILE A 68 13.81 -2.54 -2.87
C ILE A 68 13.04 -1.42 -3.58
N THR A 69 13.32 -0.16 -3.26
CA THR A 69 12.66 0.99 -3.89
C THR A 69 12.99 1.08 -5.37
N SER A 70 14.24 0.79 -5.75
CA SER A 70 14.66 0.77 -7.15
C SER A 70 14.02 -0.39 -7.94
N GLN A 71 13.84 -1.56 -7.33
CA GLN A 71 13.15 -2.68 -7.97
C GLN A 71 11.65 -2.41 -8.12
N ALA A 72 11.02 -1.82 -7.10
CA ALA A 72 9.61 -1.46 -7.15
C ALA A 72 9.30 -0.38 -8.19
N SER A 73 10.21 0.58 -8.42
CA SER A 73 10.02 1.64 -9.42
C SER A 73 10.20 1.14 -10.86
N GLN A 74 10.87 0.00 -11.07
CA GLN A 74 11.01 -0.66 -12.36
C GLN A 74 9.87 -1.63 -12.66
N ALA A 75 9.06 -1.99 -11.65
CA ALA A 75 7.87 -2.79 -11.87
C ALA A 75 6.84 -1.97 -12.66
N PRO A 76 6.36 -2.46 -13.81
CA PRO A 76 5.29 -1.80 -14.53
C PRO A 76 4.07 -1.63 -13.62
N GLY A 77 3.64 -0.39 -13.37
CA GLY A 77 2.50 -0.12 -12.48
C GLY A 77 1.18 -0.70 -13.04
N PRO A 78 0.10 -0.82 -12.25
CA PRO A 78 -1.16 -1.42 -12.71
C PRO A 78 -1.76 -0.78 -13.98
N ALA A 79 -1.44 0.50 -14.24
CA ALA A 79 -1.87 1.22 -15.44
C ALA A 79 -1.02 0.92 -16.69
N SER A 80 0.18 0.38 -16.54
CA SER A 80 1.10 0.10 -17.65
C SER A 80 0.62 -1.05 -18.56
N THR A 81 -0.29 -1.88 -18.07
CA THR A 81 -0.97 -2.93 -18.86
C THR A 81 -2.29 -2.46 -19.48
N ALA A 82 -2.82 -1.29 -19.10
CA ALA A 82 -4.13 -0.80 -19.57
C ALA A 82 -4.08 -0.06 -20.92
N ALA A 83 -2.91 0.44 -21.32
CA ALA A 83 -2.73 1.10 -22.60
C ALA A 83 -3.01 0.10 -23.75
N GLY A 84 -4.04 0.40 -24.55
CA GLY A 84 -4.48 -0.48 -25.65
C GLY A 84 -5.44 -1.61 -25.24
N LEU A 85 -5.76 -1.77 -23.95
CA LEU A 85 -6.82 -2.67 -23.51
C LEU A 85 -8.20 -2.04 -23.62
N VAL A 86 -8.29 -0.71 -23.47
CA VAL A 86 -9.54 0.04 -23.62
C VAL A 86 -9.48 0.88 -24.88
N SER A 87 -10.51 0.80 -25.72
CA SER A 87 -10.71 1.69 -26.86
C SER A 87 -12.12 2.26 -26.85
N ILE A 88 -12.28 3.43 -27.47
CA ILE A 88 -13.58 4.06 -27.64
C ILE A 88 -13.87 4.11 -29.14
N LYS A 89 -15.05 3.62 -29.54
CA LYS A 89 -15.56 3.76 -30.91
C LYS A 89 -16.73 4.71 -30.89
N THR A 90 -16.85 5.48 -31.97
CA THR A 90 -17.96 6.40 -32.17
C THR A 90 -18.76 6.01 -33.39
N GLY A 91 -20.06 6.28 -33.33
CA GLY A 91 -20.97 6.23 -34.47
C GLY A 91 -21.90 7.43 -34.43
N THR A 92 -22.60 7.68 -35.52
CA THR A 92 -23.59 8.76 -35.59
C THR A 92 -25.00 8.21 -35.44
N TRP A 93 -25.87 9.01 -34.84
CA TRP A 93 -27.31 8.83 -34.94
C TRP A 93 -27.92 10.02 -35.68
N SER A 94 -29.04 9.78 -36.37
CA SER A 94 -29.83 10.87 -36.95
C SER A 94 -31.29 10.47 -37.07
N GLY A 95 -32.20 11.41 -36.79
CA GLY A 95 -33.64 11.19 -36.88
C GLY A 95 -34.40 12.48 -37.17
N GLY A 96 -35.50 12.36 -37.92
CA GLY A 96 -36.44 13.46 -38.14
C GLY A 96 -37.38 13.66 -36.93
N PRO A 97 -38.17 14.75 -36.90
CA PRO A 97 -39.18 14.95 -35.86
C PRO A 97 -40.12 13.74 -35.72
N SER A 98 -40.49 13.40 -34.48
CA SER A 98 -41.36 12.26 -34.14
C SER A 98 -40.83 10.87 -34.58
N SER A 99 -39.52 10.74 -34.81
CA SER A 99 -38.91 9.45 -35.14
C SER A 99 -38.39 8.72 -33.89
N GLY A 100 -38.19 7.40 -34.02
CA GLY A 100 -37.60 6.56 -32.99
C GLY A 100 -36.92 5.35 -33.60
N SER A 101 -35.63 5.18 -33.36
CA SER A 101 -34.81 4.11 -33.95
C SER A 101 -33.75 3.60 -32.98
N ASP A 102 -33.41 2.33 -33.13
CA ASP A 102 -32.20 1.75 -32.53
C ASP A 102 -30.98 2.13 -33.37
N PHE A 103 -29.95 2.64 -32.72
CA PHE A 103 -28.64 2.86 -33.30
C PHE A 103 -27.60 2.05 -32.55
N THR A 104 -26.60 1.51 -33.25
CA THR A 104 -25.60 0.62 -32.65
C THR A 104 -24.19 1.05 -33.06
N VAL A 105 -23.27 1.07 -32.10
CA VAL A 105 -21.83 1.20 -32.35
C VAL A 105 -21.16 -0.07 -31.89
N THR A 106 -20.32 -0.65 -32.74
CA THR A 106 -19.65 -1.92 -32.48
C THR A 106 -18.17 -1.72 -32.18
N CYS A 107 -17.65 -2.57 -31.31
CA CYS A 107 -16.23 -2.73 -31.11
C CYS A 107 -15.57 -3.38 -32.32
N ASP A 108 -14.24 -3.23 -32.43
CA ASP A 108 -13.48 -3.99 -33.42
C ASP A 108 -13.53 -5.50 -33.11
N THR A 109 -13.29 -6.32 -34.12
CA THR A 109 -13.36 -7.79 -33.99
C THR A 109 -12.50 -8.30 -32.84
N GLY A 110 -13.09 -9.15 -31.98
CA GLY A 110 -12.41 -9.76 -30.84
C GLY A 110 -12.48 -8.95 -29.54
N LEU A 111 -13.07 -7.75 -29.57
CA LEU A 111 -13.28 -6.91 -28.38
C LEU A 111 -14.73 -7.05 -27.87
N LYS A 112 -14.94 -6.71 -26.60
CA LYS A 112 -16.26 -6.70 -25.94
C LYS A 112 -16.65 -5.30 -25.50
N ALA A 113 -17.92 -4.97 -25.67
CA ALA A 113 -18.48 -3.72 -25.18
C ALA A 113 -18.75 -3.83 -23.68
N VAL A 114 -18.24 -2.87 -22.91
CA VAL A 114 -18.44 -2.79 -21.44
C VAL A 114 -19.25 -1.58 -21.01
N GLY A 115 -19.50 -0.67 -21.94
CA GLY A 115 -20.28 0.53 -21.70
C GLY A 115 -20.52 1.26 -23.00
N GLY A 116 -21.44 2.21 -22.95
CA GLY A 116 -21.67 3.12 -24.05
C GLY A 116 -22.52 4.30 -23.62
N GLY A 117 -22.63 5.24 -24.54
CA GLY A 117 -23.26 6.51 -24.29
C GLY A 117 -23.72 7.16 -25.58
N TRP A 118 -24.32 8.32 -25.42
CA TRP A 118 -24.82 9.11 -26.53
C TRP A 118 -24.77 10.59 -26.15
N GLU A 119 -24.83 11.44 -27.14
CA GLU A 119 -24.98 12.88 -26.97
C GLU A 119 -26.12 13.42 -27.83
N ASP A 120 -26.74 14.48 -27.34
CA ASP A 120 -27.72 15.29 -28.06
C ASP A 120 -27.29 16.75 -28.03
N PRO A 121 -26.50 17.19 -29.01
CA PRO A 121 -26.03 18.58 -29.02
C PRO A 121 -27.16 19.59 -29.24
N GLN A 122 -28.32 19.17 -29.74
CA GLN A 122 -29.41 20.05 -30.12
C GLN A 122 -30.55 20.09 -29.09
N GLY A 123 -30.61 19.10 -28.20
CA GLY A 123 -31.55 19.06 -27.06
C GLY A 123 -32.97 18.62 -27.42
N TYR A 124 -33.17 18.00 -28.60
CA TYR A 124 -34.47 17.57 -29.10
C TYR A 124 -34.63 16.05 -29.18
N ALA A 125 -33.63 15.28 -28.77
CA ALA A 125 -33.66 13.83 -28.75
C ALA A 125 -33.66 13.28 -27.31
N HIS A 126 -34.05 12.02 -27.17
CA HIS A 126 -34.03 11.31 -25.90
C HIS A 126 -33.69 9.84 -26.12
N ALA A 127 -32.79 9.31 -25.32
CA ALA A 127 -32.51 7.88 -25.29
C ALA A 127 -33.39 7.18 -24.25
N TRP A 128 -34.26 6.28 -24.70
CA TRP A 128 -35.12 5.49 -23.79
C TRP A 128 -34.45 4.21 -23.32
N ASP A 129 -33.65 3.61 -24.20
CA ASP A 129 -32.91 2.39 -23.91
C ASP A 129 -31.43 2.58 -24.24
N ASN A 130 -30.58 2.03 -23.37
CA ASN A 130 -29.12 2.04 -23.54
C ASN A 130 -28.55 0.72 -23.01
N ARG A 131 -28.10 -0.16 -23.90
CA ARG A 131 -27.79 -1.57 -23.57
C ARG A 131 -26.71 -2.17 -24.48
N PRO A 132 -25.97 -3.20 -24.02
CA PRO A 132 -25.11 -3.97 -24.90
C PRO A 132 -25.93 -4.72 -25.98
N THR A 133 -25.30 -5.04 -27.10
CA THR A 133 -25.85 -6.00 -28.07
C THR A 133 -25.85 -7.41 -27.49
N SER A 134 -26.70 -8.30 -28.02
CA SER A 134 -26.87 -9.67 -27.50
C SER A 134 -25.60 -10.53 -27.59
N ASP A 135 -24.70 -10.22 -28.52
CA ASP A 135 -23.39 -10.85 -28.68
C ASP A 135 -22.26 -10.18 -27.85
N GLY A 136 -22.60 -9.08 -27.17
CA GLY A 136 -21.68 -8.26 -26.39
C GLY A 136 -20.61 -7.55 -27.22
N ALA A 137 -20.75 -7.50 -28.55
CA ALA A 137 -19.76 -6.90 -29.45
C ALA A 137 -19.99 -5.39 -29.66
N GLY A 138 -21.11 -4.85 -29.21
CA GLY A 138 -21.45 -3.44 -29.39
C GLY A 138 -22.39 -2.92 -28.32
N TRP A 139 -22.72 -1.65 -28.48
CA TRP A 139 -23.64 -0.93 -27.62
C TRP A 139 -24.74 -0.32 -28.46
N ARG A 140 -25.98 -0.48 -28.00
CA ARG A 140 -27.19 -0.06 -28.69
C ARG A 140 -27.95 0.96 -27.86
N THR A 141 -28.38 2.03 -28.52
CA THR A 141 -29.18 3.10 -27.93
C THR A 141 -30.43 3.29 -28.77
N TYR A 142 -31.60 3.22 -28.13
CA TYR A 142 -32.86 3.60 -28.77
C TYR A 142 -33.11 5.08 -28.56
N VAL A 143 -33.02 5.86 -29.64
CA VAL A 143 -33.15 7.32 -29.61
C VAL A 143 -34.45 7.73 -30.29
N THR A 144 -35.25 8.53 -29.59
CA THR A 144 -36.42 9.21 -30.15
C THR A 144 -36.14 10.69 -30.34
N VAL A 145 -36.75 11.29 -31.36
CA VAL A 145 -36.66 12.73 -31.62
C VAL A 145 -38.02 13.36 -31.37
N SER A 146 -38.03 14.45 -30.59
CA SER A 146 -39.23 15.22 -30.25
C SER A 146 -39.95 15.71 -31.51
N GLN A 147 -41.28 15.74 -31.46
CA GLN A 147 -42.12 16.33 -32.50
C GLN A 147 -41.86 17.83 -32.70
N ASN A 148 -41.33 18.51 -31.67
CA ASN A 148 -41.04 19.94 -31.69
C ASN A 148 -39.64 20.25 -32.25
N ALA A 149 -38.89 19.24 -32.71
CA ALA A 149 -37.59 19.44 -33.31
C ALA A 149 -37.70 20.32 -34.56
N PRO A 150 -36.82 21.32 -34.75
CA PRO A 150 -36.88 22.24 -35.89
C PRO A 150 -36.50 21.59 -37.25
N GLY A 151 -36.13 20.31 -37.24
CA GLY A 151 -35.71 19.54 -38.41
C GLY A 151 -35.07 18.22 -38.00
N THR A 152 -34.29 17.63 -38.90
CA THR A 152 -33.47 16.45 -38.59
C THR A 152 -32.47 16.76 -37.48
N GLN A 153 -32.44 15.88 -36.48
CA GLN A 153 -31.47 15.93 -35.39
C GLN A 153 -30.37 14.90 -35.60
N SER A 154 -29.20 15.12 -35.02
CA SER A 154 -28.09 14.18 -35.06
C SER A 154 -27.11 14.40 -33.91
N GLY A 155 -26.38 13.35 -33.56
CA GLY A 155 -25.30 13.40 -32.59
C GLY A 155 -24.43 12.15 -32.65
N LEU A 156 -23.60 11.98 -31.63
CA LEU A 156 -22.72 10.83 -31.50
C LEU A 156 -23.26 9.78 -30.54
N LEU A 157 -22.86 8.56 -30.82
CA LEU A 157 -22.93 7.39 -29.95
C LEU A 157 -21.51 6.95 -29.64
N TYR A 158 -21.34 6.40 -28.45
CA TYR A 158 -20.07 5.96 -27.93
C TYR A 158 -20.19 4.51 -27.47
N VAL A 159 -19.17 3.71 -27.74
CA VAL A 159 -18.97 2.41 -27.09
C VAL A 159 -17.56 2.33 -26.52
N VAL A 160 -17.47 1.87 -25.28
CA VAL A 160 -16.22 1.54 -24.59
C VAL A 160 -15.98 0.06 -24.79
N CYS A 161 -14.86 -0.25 -25.43
CA CYS A 161 -14.46 -1.58 -25.83
C CYS A 161 -13.27 -2.04 -25.00
N ILE A 162 -13.30 -3.30 -24.57
CA ILE A 162 -12.15 -3.96 -23.96
C ILE A 162 -11.72 -5.17 -24.77
N ARG A 163 -10.42 -5.49 -24.72
CA ARG A 163 -9.88 -6.74 -25.23
C ARG A 163 -10.11 -7.91 -24.28
#